data_AF-A0A9W6GTS9-F1
#
_entry.id   AF-A0A9W6GTS9-F1
#
_cell.length_a   1.000
_cell.length_b   1.000
_cell.length_c   1.000
_cell.angle_alpha   90.00
_cell.angle_beta   90.00
_cell.angle_gamma   90.00
#
_symmetry.space_group_name_H-M   'P 1'
#
loop_
_entity.id
_entity.type
_entity.pdbx_description
1 polymer ?
#
loop_
_entity_poly.entity_id
_entity_poly.type
_entity_poly.pdbx_seq_one_letter_code
_entity_poly.pdbx_strand_id
1 'polypeptide(L)'
;MRKRLISNVVLGLLSGPVLAGLVLLVPLAVLTGLSAVLDPSLAMYEFVPEEALLLPFLLIAVLISVANARLAVVMSHDRKAGRLFEVTTDRYADDPSGKENIHGHPGKQFAVDLIEYLATREGPRISLGDPVGEDYGWGFWIEEKGFSPLWVAIAHAGRPDADERAEDYILAITLEPPLLPWRRLAYKPDFALRDEIERQLIEFLHTRRMPFVTEAEDWVDPEPKTQPAPRF
;
A
#
# COMPACT_ATOMS: atom_id res chain seq x y z
N MET A 1 -30.47 -15.71 -5.29
CA MET A 1 -29.44 -15.76 -6.35
C MET A 1 -29.30 -14.45 -7.14
N ARG A 2 -30.37 -13.90 -7.74
CA ARG A 2 -30.33 -12.69 -8.58
C ARG A 2 -29.79 -11.40 -7.88
N LYS A 3 -30.04 -11.23 -6.58
CA LYS A 3 -29.52 -10.08 -5.79
C LYS A 3 -28.00 -10.10 -5.56
N ARG A 4 -27.36 -11.27 -5.42
CA ARG A 4 -25.90 -11.40 -5.27
C ARG A 4 -25.17 -11.08 -6.58
N LEU A 5 -25.76 -11.47 -7.72
CA LEU A 5 -25.20 -11.17 -9.05
C LEU A 5 -25.18 -9.65 -9.33
N ILE A 6 -26.24 -8.93 -8.95
CA ILE A 6 -26.32 -7.47 -9.12
C ILE A 6 -25.34 -6.76 -8.18
N SER A 7 -25.20 -7.21 -6.93
CA SER A 7 -24.21 -6.64 -5.99
C SER A 7 -22.78 -6.81 -6.48
N ASN A 8 -22.44 -7.97 -7.04
CA ASN A 8 -21.11 -8.25 -7.57
C ASN A 8 -20.83 -7.52 -8.89
N VAL A 9 -21.85 -7.28 -9.71
CA VAL A 9 -21.73 -6.46 -10.93
C VAL A 9 -21.60 -4.97 -10.58
N VAL A 10 -22.26 -4.48 -9.53
CA VAL A 10 -22.11 -3.10 -9.06
C VAL A 10 -20.75 -2.88 -8.40
N LEU A 11 -20.26 -3.83 -7.59
CA LEU A 11 -18.89 -3.81 -7.05
C LEU A 11 -17.83 -3.96 -8.16
N GLY A 12 -18.11 -4.79 -9.17
CA GLY A 12 -17.26 -4.95 -10.36
C GLY A 12 -17.26 -3.73 -11.30
N LEU A 13 -18.37 -2.97 -11.34
CA LEU A 13 -18.41 -1.69 -12.04
C LEU A 13 -17.63 -0.62 -11.26
N LEU A 14 -17.68 -0.63 -9.92
CA LEU A 14 -16.86 0.23 -9.06
C LEU A 14 -15.37 -0.14 -9.06
N SER A 15 -15.01 -1.37 -9.46
CA SER A 15 -13.62 -1.79 -9.65
C SER A 15 -13.11 -1.36 -11.03
N GLY A 16 -11.95 -0.71 -11.09
CA GLY A 16 -11.22 -0.44 -12.34
C GLY A 16 -11.79 0.71 -13.20
N PRO A 17 -12.74 0.49 -14.12
CA PRO A 17 -13.18 1.52 -15.07
C PRO A 17 -13.98 2.68 -14.48
N VAL A 18 -14.76 2.50 -13.41
CA VAL A 18 -15.43 3.63 -12.72
C VAL A 18 -14.43 4.41 -11.87
N LEU A 19 -13.45 3.75 -11.26
CA LEU A 19 -12.37 4.45 -10.55
C LEU A 19 -11.49 5.22 -11.57
N ALA A 20 -11.13 4.61 -12.69
CA ALA A 20 -10.45 5.28 -13.80
C ALA A 20 -11.31 6.39 -14.41
N GLY A 21 -12.61 6.15 -14.54
CA GLY A 21 -13.61 7.12 -14.97
C GLY A 21 -13.70 8.29 -13.99
N LEU A 22 -13.72 8.07 -12.68
CA LEU A 22 -13.70 9.11 -11.66
C LEU A 22 -12.35 9.84 -11.62
N VAL A 23 -11.23 9.12 -11.80
CA VAL A 23 -9.88 9.69 -11.94
C VAL A 23 -9.76 10.53 -13.22
N LEU A 24 -10.59 10.32 -14.23
CA LEU A 24 -10.64 11.13 -15.46
C LEU A 24 -11.71 12.24 -15.38
N LEU A 25 -12.87 11.96 -14.80
CA LEU A 25 -14.04 12.83 -14.70
C LEU A 25 -13.89 13.88 -13.59
N VAL A 26 -13.22 13.56 -12.48
CA VAL A 26 -12.95 14.54 -11.41
C VAL A 26 -11.98 15.60 -11.94
N PRO A 27 -10.87 15.29 -12.62
CA PRO A 27 -10.10 16.28 -13.34
C PRO A 27 -10.91 17.00 -14.41
N LEU A 28 -11.78 16.32 -15.18
CA LEU A 28 -12.63 16.98 -16.18
C LEU A 28 -13.53 18.04 -15.53
N ALA A 29 -14.18 17.71 -14.42
CA ALA A 29 -15.07 18.62 -13.67
C ALA A 29 -14.29 19.76 -12.98
N VAL A 30 -13.13 19.45 -12.40
CA VAL A 30 -12.23 20.45 -11.78
C VAL A 30 -11.64 21.39 -12.83
N LEU A 31 -11.20 20.87 -13.97
CA LEU A 31 -10.68 21.64 -15.10
C LEU A 31 -11.79 22.47 -15.75
N THR A 32 -13.00 21.93 -15.86
CA THR A 32 -14.19 22.67 -16.32
C THR A 32 -14.50 23.83 -15.37
N GLY A 33 -14.51 23.58 -14.06
CA GLY A 33 -14.71 24.62 -13.04
C GLY A 33 -13.60 25.68 -13.06
N LEU A 34 -12.33 25.27 -13.14
CA LEU A 34 -11.18 26.19 -13.25
C LEU A 34 -11.23 27.00 -14.54
N SER A 35 -11.59 26.39 -15.66
CA SER A 35 -11.69 27.07 -16.96
C SER A 35 -12.82 28.11 -16.94
N ALA A 36 -13.98 27.78 -16.34
CA ALA A 36 -15.08 28.74 -16.15
C ALA A 36 -14.74 29.90 -15.19
N VAL A 37 -13.86 29.67 -14.21
CA VAL A 37 -13.37 30.73 -13.32
C VAL A 37 -12.35 31.64 -14.03
N LEU A 38 -11.47 31.06 -14.84
CA LEU A 38 -10.41 31.79 -15.56
C LEU A 38 -10.95 32.53 -16.80
N ASP A 39 -12.00 32.00 -17.43
CA ASP A 39 -12.75 32.65 -18.49
C ASP A 39 -14.26 32.48 -18.24
N PRO A 40 -14.92 33.49 -17.63
CA PRO A 40 -16.35 33.46 -17.33
C PRO A 40 -17.25 33.28 -18.56
N SER A 41 -16.74 33.55 -19.77
CA SER A 41 -17.49 33.31 -21.01
C SER A 41 -17.74 31.81 -21.26
N LEU A 42 -16.92 30.93 -20.66
CA LEU A 42 -17.09 29.48 -20.71
C LEU A 42 -18.18 28.97 -19.77
N ALA A 43 -18.61 29.75 -18.78
CA ALA A 43 -19.72 29.40 -17.87
C ALA A 43 -21.10 29.43 -18.56
N MET A 44 -21.18 29.99 -19.77
CA MET A 44 -22.39 30.03 -20.60
C MET A 44 -22.63 28.71 -21.36
N TYR A 45 -21.65 27.81 -21.40
CA TYR A 45 -21.77 26.51 -22.04
C TYR A 45 -22.14 25.44 -21.00
N GLU A 46 -23.12 24.58 -21.33
CA GLU A 46 -23.51 23.43 -20.49
C GLU A 46 -22.36 22.42 -20.33
N PHE A 47 -21.42 22.43 -21.29
CA PHE A 47 -20.17 21.66 -21.28
C PHE A 47 -19.04 22.49 -21.91
N VAL A 48 -17.85 22.51 -21.28
CA VAL A 48 -16.65 23.12 -21.88
C VAL A 48 -16.28 22.35 -23.15
N PRO A 49 -16.00 23.02 -24.28
CA PRO A 49 -15.62 22.35 -25.52
C PRO A 49 -14.47 21.37 -25.33
N GLU A 50 -14.54 20.19 -25.96
CA GLU A 50 -13.52 19.15 -25.83
C GLU A 50 -12.12 19.66 -26.21
N GLU A 51 -12.03 20.56 -27.20
CA GLU A 51 -10.79 21.17 -27.66
C GLU A 51 -10.14 22.05 -26.58
N ALA A 52 -10.96 22.71 -25.75
CA ALA A 52 -10.48 23.52 -24.63
C ALA A 52 -9.98 22.66 -23.46
N LEU A 53 -10.50 21.44 -23.32
CA LEU A 53 -10.06 20.47 -22.33
C LEU A 53 -8.83 19.67 -22.81
N LEU A 54 -8.66 19.48 -24.11
CA LEU A 54 -7.61 18.64 -24.69
C LEU A 54 -6.19 19.04 -24.24
N LEU A 55 -5.90 20.34 -24.17
CA LEU A 55 -4.60 20.84 -23.71
C LEU A 55 -4.36 20.55 -22.20
N PRO A 56 -5.28 20.89 -21.27
CA PRO A 56 -5.19 20.44 -19.88
C PRO A 56 -5.06 18.93 -19.70
N PHE A 57 -5.79 18.11 -20.45
CA PHE A 57 -5.68 16.65 -20.40
C PHE A 57 -4.30 16.17 -20.84
N LEU A 58 -3.78 16.71 -21.95
CA LEU A 58 -2.42 16.41 -22.39
C LEU A 58 -1.39 16.78 -21.33
N LEU A 59 -1.52 17.95 -20.69
CA LEU A 59 -0.60 18.37 -19.63
C LEU A 59 -0.66 17.43 -18.41
N ILE A 60 -1.84 16.99 -17.99
CA ILE A 60 -2.00 16.02 -16.89
C ILE A 60 -1.41 14.66 -17.30
N ALA A 61 -1.70 14.19 -18.50
CA ALA A 61 -1.18 12.92 -19.00
C ALA A 61 0.35 12.92 -19.08
N VAL A 62 0.94 14.02 -19.56
CA VAL A 62 2.39 14.23 -19.57
C VAL A 62 2.94 14.25 -18.13
N LEU A 63 2.31 14.99 -17.22
CA LEU A 63 2.73 15.04 -15.81
C LEU A 63 2.73 13.66 -15.15
N ILE A 64 1.66 12.89 -15.33
CA ILE A 64 1.55 11.51 -14.82
C ILE A 64 2.65 10.63 -15.42
N SER A 65 2.87 10.73 -16.73
CA SER A 65 3.88 9.93 -17.44
C SER A 65 5.29 10.24 -16.93
N VAL A 66 5.64 11.52 -16.80
CA VAL A 66 6.95 11.95 -16.27
C VAL A 66 7.10 11.53 -14.80
N ALA A 67 6.05 11.67 -14.00
CA ALA A 67 6.03 11.24 -12.60
C ALA A 67 6.28 9.73 -12.46
N ASN A 68 5.63 8.91 -13.29
CA ASN A 68 5.79 7.45 -13.29
C ASN A 68 7.17 7.04 -13.80
N ALA A 69 7.67 7.65 -14.87
CA ALA A 69 9.02 7.38 -15.38
C ALA A 69 10.08 7.70 -14.33
N ARG A 70 9.97 8.86 -13.67
CA ARG A 70 10.87 9.21 -12.56
C ARG A 70 10.77 8.22 -11.41
N LEU A 71 9.55 7.87 -10.99
CA LEU A 71 9.34 6.90 -9.91
C LEU A 71 10.01 5.55 -10.25
N ALA A 72 9.81 5.04 -11.47
CA ALA A 72 10.44 3.80 -11.92
C ALA A 72 11.97 3.89 -11.89
N VAL A 73 12.54 5.01 -12.36
CA VAL A 73 14.00 5.24 -12.28
C VAL A 73 14.49 5.30 -10.84
N VAL A 74 13.74 5.94 -9.94
CA VAL A 74 14.12 6.05 -8.53
C VAL A 74 14.02 4.70 -7.83
N MET A 75 12.97 3.93 -8.10
CA MET A 75 12.77 2.58 -7.56
C MET A 75 13.78 1.57 -8.12
N SER A 76 14.26 1.73 -9.36
CA SER A 76 15.28 0.84 -9.92
C SER A 76 16.66 0.97 -9.27
N HIS A 77 16.88 1.99 -8.45
CA HIS A 77 18.09 2.09 -7.62
C HIS A 77 18.05 1.16 -6.41
N ASP A 78 16.88 0.62 -6.08
CA ASP A 78 16.76 -0.40 -5.06
C ASP A 78 17.46 -1.68 -5.53
N ARG A 79 18.46 -2.11 -4.77
CA ARG A 79 19.24 -3.31 -5.09
C ARG A 79 18.72 -4.54 -4.34
N LYS A 80 17.71 -4.38 -3.50
CA LYS A 80 17.11 -5.46 -2.72
C LYS A 80 15.63 -5.52 -3.04
N ALA A 81 15.17 -6.69 -3.43
CA ALA A 81 13.75 -7.01 -3.32
C ALA A 81 13.33 -6.80 -1.86
N GLY A 82 12.12 -6.27 -1.64
CA GLY A 82 11.50 -6.32 -0.31
C GLY A 82 11.45 -7.77 0.17
N ARG A 83 11.23 -7.98 1.46
CA ARG A 83 11.13 -9.34 2.03
C ARG A 83 9.77 -9.54 2.66
N LEU A 84 9.23 -10.72 2.40
CA LEU A 84 8.07 -11.25 3.11
C LEU A 84 8.56 -12.15 4.24
N PHE A 85 7.94 -12.01 5.40
CA PHE A 85 8.23 -12.82 6.57
C PHE A 85 6.96 -13.59 6.94
N GLU A 86 6.99 -14.90 6.73
CA GLU A 86 5.93 -15.79 7.22
C GLU A 86 6.25 -16.16 8.66
N VAL A 87 5.33 -15.87 9.57
CA VAL A 87 5.51 -16.01 11.02
C VAL A 87 4.37 -16.83 11.59
N THR A 88 4.69 -17.90 12.30
CA THR A 88 3.70 -18.72 13.02
C THR A 88 3.84 -18.48 14.51
N THR A 89 2.77 -18.03 15.19
CA THR A 89 2.80 -17.77 16.63
C THR A 89 1.44 -17.92 17.30
N ASP A 90 1.43 -18.43 18.53
CA ASP A 90 0.25 -18.49 19.41
C ASP A 90 0.09 -17.25 20.30
N ARG A 91 1.09 -16.36 20.31
CA ARG A 91 1.16 -15.17 21.17
C ARG A 91 -0.05 -14.25 20.99
N TYR A 92 -0.57 -14.20 19.76
CA TYR A 92 -1.66 -13.31 19.37
C TYR A 92 -2.98 -14.05 19.09
N ALA A 93 -3.06 -15.36 19.39
CA ALA A 93 -4.23 -16.18 19.07
C ALA A 93 -5.55 -15.76 19.77
N ASP A 94 -5.44 -15.01 20.88
CA ASP A 94 -6.58 -14.48 21.61
C ASP A 94 -6.80 -12.98 21.33
N ASP A 95 -6.12 -12.41 20.32
CA ASP A 95 -6.26 -10.99 19.97
C ASP A 95 -7.72 -10.69 19.56
N PRO A 96 -8.48 -9.88 20.33
CA PRO A 96 -9.87 -9.59 20.03
C PRO A 96 -10.03 -8.62 18.86
N SER A 97 -8.94 -8.08 18.30
CA SER A 97 -8.95 -7.02 17.31
C SER A 97 -9.62 -7.40 15.99
N GLY A 98 -9.82 -8.69 15.71
CA GLY A 98 -10.65 -9.13 14.60
C GLY A 98 -12.08 -8.55 14.64
N LYS A 99 -12.58 -8.18 15.83
CA LYS A 99 -13.88 -7.49 15.96
C LYS A 99 -13.81 -5.99 15.65
N GLU A 100 -12.63 -5.40 15.74
CA GLU A 100 -12.35 -3.99 15.45
C GLU A 100 -11.99 -3.77 13.98
N ASN A 101 -11.41 -4.77 13.33
CA ASN A 101 -11.18 -4.77 11.89
C ASN A 101 -12.47 -5.13 11.15
N ILE A 102 -12.89 -4.28 10.21
CA ILE A 102 -14.09 -4.49 9.38
C ILE A 102 -14.05 -5.80 8.57
N HIS A 103 -12.85 -6.34 8.33
CA HIS A 103 -12.60 -7.57 7.59
C HIS A 103 -12.44 -8.80 8.49
N GLY A 104 -12.52 -8.64 9.82
CA GLY A 104 -12.48 -9.78 10.75
C GLY A 104 -11.08 -10.25 11.13
N HIS A 105 -10.01 -9.61 10.61
CA HIS A 105 -8.65 -10.08 10.80
C HIS A 105 -8.04 -9.60 12.14
N PRO A 106 -7.56 -10.51 13.01
CA PRO A 106 -6.81 -10.16 14.22
C PRO A 106 -5.38 -9.71 13.88
N GLY A 107 -4.59 -9.32 14.89
CA GLY A 107 -3.18 -8.92 14.70
C GLY A 107 -2.86 -7.47 15.09
N LYS A 108 -3.79 -6.76 15.74
CA LYS A 108 -3.53 -5.39 16.22
C LYS A 108 -2.48 -5.40 17.31
N GLN A 109 -2.54 -6.38 18.20
CA GLN A 109 -1.56 -6.49 19.29
C GLN A 109 -0.16 -6.79 18.76
N PHE A 110 -0.04 -7.49 17.63
CA PHE A 110 1.23 -7.65 16.93
C PHE A 110 1.75 -6.27 16.49
N ALA A 111 0.93 -5.47 15.80
CA ALA A 111 1.31 -4.12 15.38
C ALA A 111 1.77 -3.26 16.56
N VAL A 112 1.00 -3.26 17.66
CA VAL A 112 1.33 -2.51 18.89
C VAL A 112 2.67 -2.97 19.46
N ASP A 113 2.89 -4.27 19.65
CA ASP A 113 4.13 -4.80 20.21
C ASP A 113 5.36 -4.43 19.35
N LEU A 114 5.20 -4.41 18.02
CA LEU A 114 6.26 -4.03 17.10
C LEU A 114 6.51 -2.51 17.12
N ILE A 115 5.45 -1.69 17.18
CA ILE A 115 5.57 -0.23 17.35
C ILE A 115 6.31 0.10 18.64
N GLU A 116 5.94 -0.52 19.77
CA GLU A 116 6.62 -0.30 21.05
C GLU A 116 8.10 -0.71 21.00
N TYR A 117 8.39 -1.83 20.32
CA TYR A 117 9.76 -2.29 20.10
C TYR A 117 10.57 -1.27 19.28
N LEU A 118 10.02 -0.81 18.16
CA LEU A 118 10.66 0.18 17.28
C LEU A 118 10.81 1.54 17.96
N ALA A 119 9.82 1.99 18.74
CA ALA A 119 9.87 3.23 19.50
C ALA A 119 11.04 3.22 20.51
N THR A 120 11.29 2.07 21.14
CA THR A 120 12.39 1.90 22.10
C THR A 120 13.77 1.96 21.42
N ARG A 121 13.90 1.43 20.21
CA ARG A 121 15.17 1.31 19.48
C ARG A 121 15.50 2.51 18.60
N GLU A 122 14.50 2.98 17.87
CA GLU A 122 14.62 3.98 16.80
C GLU A 122 13.76 5.23 17.02
N GLY A 123 12.92 5.28 18.07
CA GLY A 123 11.95 6.36 18.31
C GLY A 123 12.48 7.81 18.21
N PRO A 124 13.75 8.13 18.56
CA PRO A 124 14.29 9.47 18.32
C PRO A 124 14.55 9.81 16.84
N ARG A 125 14.53 8.83 15.94
CA ARG A 125 14.94 8.94 14.53
C ARG A 125 13.80 8.80 13.54
N ILE A 126 12.69 8.17 13.93
CA ILE A 126 11.55 7.82 13.09
C ILE A 126 10.24 8.25 13.74
N SER A 127 9.24 8.63 12.93
CA SER A 127 7.86 8.78 13.40
C SER A 127 7.11 7.46 13.19
N LEU A 128 6.34 7.02 14.17
CA LEU A 128 5.54 5.81 14.11
C LEU A 128 4.06 6.20 14.18
N GLY A 129 3.28 5.74 13.20
CA GLY A 129 1.83 5.90 13.17
C GLY A 129 1.12 4.88 14.08
N ASP A 130 -0.17 5.12 14.29
CA ASP A 130 -1.02 4.17 15.01
C ASP A 130 -1.31 2.91 14.17
N PRO A 131 -1.65 1.77 14.79
CA PRO A 131 -2.15 0.60 14.08
C PRO A 131 -3.45 0.91 13.31
N VAL A 132 -3.48 0.54 12.04
CA VAL A 132 -4.62 0.68 11.14
C VAL A 132 -5.06 -0.72 10.68
N GLY A 133 -6.36 -0.97 10.68
CA GLY A 133 -6.94 -2.20 10.16
C GLY A 133 -7.13 -2.13 8.65
N GLU A 134 -6.68 -3.15 7.94
CA GLU A 134 -6.72 -3.31 6.49
C GLU A 134 -7.45 -4.60 6.10
N ASP A 135 -7.68 -4.79 4.80
CA ASP A 135 -8.36 -5.96 4.23
C ASP A 135 -7.63 -7.28 4.42
N TYR A 136 -6.32 -7.25 4.60
CA TYR A 136 -5.48 -8.42 4.89
C TYR A 136 -5.15 -8.60 6.38
N GLY A 137 -5.45 -7.62 7.25
CA GLY A 137 -4.96 -7.63 8.62
C GLY A 137 -4.75 -6.24 9.19
N TRP A 138 -3.55 -5.98 9.71
CA TRP A 138 -3.20 -4.72 10.33
C TRP A 138 -1.93 -4.18 9.71
N GLY A 139 -1.66 -2.90 9.94
CA GLY A 139 -0.39 -2.30 9.61
C GLY A 139 -0.23 -0.94 10.24
N PHE A 140 0.91 -0.30 9.99
CA PHE A 140 1.16 1.05 10.46
C PHE A 140 2.19 1.76 9.58
N TRP A 141 2.12 3.08 9.59
CA TRP A 141 3.05 3.93 8.87
C TRP A 141 4.31 4.19 9.70
N ILE A 142 5.45 4.24 9.03
CA ILE A 142 6.67 4.83 9.54
C ILE A 142 6.93 6.09 8.71
N GLU A 143 6.77 7.25 9.35
CA GLU A 143 6.69 8.55 8.67
C GLU A 143 7.91 9.46 8.87
N GLU A 144 8.09 10.29 7.84
CA GLU A 144 8.77 11.59 7.80
C GLU A 144 10.27 11.70 8.13
N LYS A 145 11.10 11.16 7.22
CA LYS A 145 12.19 11.97 6.64
C LYS A 145 12.05 12.05 5.12
N GLY A 146 11.81 13.25 4.60
CA GLY A 146 12.05 13.57 3.19
C GLY A 146 11.05 13.05 2.15
N PHE A 147 9.77 12.84 2.49
CA PHE A 147 8.72 12.29 1.61
C PHE A 147 8.95 10.82 1.18
N SER A 148 9.25 9.94 2.13
CA SER A 148 9.31 8.48 1.92
C SER A 148 8.56 7.73 3.01
N PRO A 149 7.21 7.71 2.99
CA PRO A 149 6.48 6.86 3.90
C PRO A 149 6.83 5.39 3.66
N LEU A 150 7.08 4.67 4.74
CA LEU A 150 7.18 3.23 4.75
C LEU A 150 5.93 2.68 5.39
N TRP A 151 5.43 1.59 4.82
CA TRP A 151 4.31 0.86 5.37
C TRP A 151 4.78 -0.48 5.91
N VAL A 152 4.35 -0.82 7.11
CA VAL A 152 4.55 -2.14 7.71
C VAL A 152 3.23 -2.87 7.68
N ALA A 153 3.13 -3.91 6.84
CA ALA A 153 1.97 -4.78 6.74
C ALA A 153 2.12 -5.99 7.67
N ILE A 154 1.02 -6.35 8.34
CA ILE A 154 0.87 -7.51 9.21
C ILE A 154 -0.42 -8.21 8.80
N ALA A 155 -0.32 -9.07 7.79
CA ALA A 155 -1.45 -9.82 7.26
C ALA A 155 -1.70 -11.08 8.09
N HIS A 156 -2.96 -11.34 8.46
CA HIS A 156 -3.34 -12.58 9.13
C HIS A 156 -3.72 -13.63 8.09
N ALA A 157 -2.90 -14.67 7.98
CA ALA A 157 -3.03 -15.75 7.00
C ALA A 157 -3.93 -16.91 7.46
N GLY A 158 -4.29 -16.95 8.75
CA GLY A 158 -5.16 -17.98 9.31
C GLY A 158 -4.43 -18.87 10.30
N ARG A 159 -4.91 -20.12 10.45
CA ARG A 159 -4.26 -21.13 11.28
C ARG A 159 -3.60 -22.18 10.39
N PRO A 160 -2.36 -22.62 10.70
CA PRO A 160 -1.69 -23.67 9.96
C PRO A 160 -2.41 -25.02 10.13
N ASP A 161 -2.90 -25.28 11.34
CA ASP A 161 -3.75 -26.42 11.67
C ASP A 161 -4.97 -25.93 12.47
N ALA A 162 -6.15 -26.46 12.16
CA ALA A 162 -7.40 -26.07 12.81
C ALA A 162 -7.44 -26.44 14.29
N ASP A 163 -6.70 -27.48 14.68
CA ASP A 163 -6.61 -27.97 16.06
C ASP A 163 -5.51 -27.25 16.87
N GLU A 164 -4.65 -26.47 16.21
CA GLU A 164 -3.60 -25.70 16.86
C GLU A 164 -4.06 -24.27 17.20
N ARG A 165 -3.48 -23.73 18.27
CA ARG A 165 -3.73 -22.36 18.71
C ARG A 165 -2.85 -21.36 17.95
N ALA A 166 -1.76 -21.81 17.34
CA ALA A 166 -0.89 -20.93 16.59
C ALA A 166 -1.61 -20.34 15.37
N GLU A 167 -1.28 -19.10 15.04
CA GLU A 167 -1.78 -18.39 13.87
C GLU A 167 -0.60 -17.97 12.99
N ASP A 168 -0.86 -17.95 11.69
CA ASP A 168 0.09 -17.54 10.66
C ASP A 168 -0.13 -16.08 10.30
N TYR A 169 0.98 -15.36 10.21
CA TYR A 169 1.05 -13.96 9.82
C TYR A 169 2.05 -13.79 8.68
N ILE A 170 1.75 -12.92 7.73
CA ILE A 170 2.68 -12.49 6.70
C ILE A 170 3.03 -11.03 6.96
N LEU A 171 4.31 -10.75 7.17
CA LEU A 171 4.80 -9.40 7.43
C LEU A 171 5.56 -8.89 6.22
N ALA A 172 5.34 -7.63 5.87
CA ALA A 172 6.05 -6.98 4.76
C ALA A 172 6.36 -5.52 5.13
N ILE A 173 7.47 -5.01 4.62
CA ILE A 173 7.83 -3.59 4.78
C ILE A 173 7.96 -3.01 3.38
N THR A 174 7.00 -2.19 2.98
CA THR A 174 6.92 -1.63 1.63
C THR A 174 7.25 -0.14 1.65
N LEU A 175 7.93 0.29 0.59
CA LEU A 175 8.08 1.71 0.27
C LEU A 175 6.85 2.12 -0.52
N GLU A 176 6.02 3.00 0.05
CA GLU A 176 4.76 3.40 -0.58
C GLU A 176 4.94 4.69 -1.39
N PRO A 177 4.87 4.63 -2.73
CA PRO A 177 4.95 5.83 -3.56
C PRO A 177 3.69 6.69 -3.38
N PRO A 178 3.82 8.03 -3.32
CA PRO A 178 2.66 8.91 -3.21
C PRO A 178 1.67 8.70 -4.36
N LEU A 179 0.36 8.75 -4.07
CA LEU A 179 -0.68 8.66 -5.10
C LEU A 179 -0.66 9.83 -6.09
N LEU A 180 -0.35 11.03 -5.60
CA LEU A 180 -0.43 12.27 -6.38
C LEU A 180 0.81 12.46 -7.27
N PRO A 181 0.66 12.71 -8.60
CA PRO A 181 1.78 12.80 -9.53
C PRO A 181 2.86 13.83 -9.16
N TRP A 182 2.46 15.01 -8.69
CA TRP A 182 3.43 16.03 -8.26
C TRP A 182 4.21 15.63 -7.01
N ARG A 183 3.63 14.80 -6.14
CA ARG A 183 4.35 14.23 -4.99
C ARG A 183 5.32 13.12 -5.42
N ARG A 184 4.97 12.32 -6.45
CA ARG A 184 5.90 11.34 -7.05
C ARG A 184 7.14 12.00 -7.65
N LEU A 185 7.02 13.23 -8.17
CA LEU A 185 8.17 14.02 -8.63
C LEU A 185 9.13 14.43 -7.51
N ALA A 186 8.63 14.59 -6.29
CA ALA A 186 9.43 14.92 -5.11
C ALA A 186 9.81 13.69 -4.27
N TYR A 187 9.27 12.51 -4.58
CA TYR A 187 9.49 11.28 -3.84
C TYR A 187 10.97 10.89 -3.79
N LYS A 188 11.46 10.58 -2.60
CA LYS A 188 12.85 10.19 -2.31
C LYS A 188 12.85 8.99 -1.36
N PRO A 189 12.73 7.77 -1.88
CA PRO A 189 12.65 6.57 -1.05
C PRO A 189 13.88 6.46 -0.15
N ASP A 190 13.64 6.11 1.11
CA ASP A 190 14.69 5.79 2.07
C ASP A 190 14.88 4.27 2.16
N PHE A 191 15.61 3.72 1.19
CA PHE A 191 15.94 2.29 1.14
C PHE A 191 16.73 1.85 2.38
N ALA A 192 17.58 2.73 2.92
CA ALA A 192 18.37 2.42 4.10
C ALA A 192 17.48 2.29 5.34
N LEU A 193 16.46 3.15 5.46
CA LEU A 193 15.47 3.04 6.51
C LEU A 193 14.65 1.75 6.35
N ARG A 194 14.17 1.40 5.14
CA ARG A 194 13.49 0.10 4.92
C ARG A 194 14.34 -1.06 5.43
N ASP A 195 15.59 -1.14 4.97
CA ASP A 195 16.53 -2.20 5.32
C ASP A 195 16.80 -2.26 6.84
N GLU A 196 16.84 -1.10 7.49
CA GLU A 196 16.98 -1.00 8.94
C GLU A 196 15.74 -1.52 9.67
N ILE A 197 14.53 -1.12 9.25
CA ILE A 197 13.29 -1.63 9.85
C ILE A 197 13.15 -3.13 9.62
N GLU A 198 13.53 -3.66 8.45
CA GLU A 198 13.56 -5.11 8.21
C GLU A 198 14.51 -5.82 9.18
N ARG A 199 15.68 -5.23 9.46
CA ARG A 199 16.61 -5.76 10.45
C ARG A 199 16.02 -5.74 11.86
N GLN A 200 15.35 -4.65 12.24
CA GLN A 200 14.68 -4.53 13.54
C GLN A 200 13.53 -5.53 13.66
N LEU A 201 12.79 -5.79 12.57
CA LEU A 201 11.73 -6.80 12.54
C LEU A 201 12.32 -8.20 12.81
N ILE A 202 13.40 -8.57 12.12
CA ILE A 202 14.10 -9.85 12.37
C ILE A 202 14.53 -9.97 13.84
N GLU A 203 15.11 -8.90 14.41
CA GLU A 203 15.53 -8.89 15.80
C GLU A 203 14.34 -9.01 16.77
N PHE A 204 13.22 -8.33 16.47
CA PHE A 204 11.97 -8.46 17.20
C PHE A 204 11.45 -9.90 17.20
N LEU A 205 11.37 -10.54 16.02
CA LEU A 205 10.89 -11.92 15.88
C LEU A 205 11.77 -12.89 16.68
N HIS A 206 13.10 -12.76 16.59
CA HIS A 206 14.03 -13.55 17.38
C HIS A 206 13.89 -13.32 18.89
N THR A 207 13.77 -12.06 19.32
CA THR A 207 13.63 -11.70 20.74
C THR A 207 12.35 -12.29 21.34
N ARG A 208 11.28 -12.32 20.55
CA ARG A 208 9.98 -12.89 20.93
C ARG A 208 9.89 -14.40 20.76
N ARG A 209 10.94 -15.04 20.23
CA ARG A 209 11.03 -16.48 19.91
C ARG A 209 9.93 -16.94 18.94
N MET A 210 9.60 -16.10 17.98
CA MET A 210 8.62 -16.44 16.95
C MET A 210 9.34 -17.07 15.76
N PRO A 211 9.03 -18.33 15.38
CA PRO A 211 9.60 -18.94 14.18
C PRO A 211 9.13 -18.17 12.95
N PHE A 212 10.04 -17.99 11.99
CA PHE A 212 9.72 -17.33 10.73
C PHE A 212 10.53 -17.87 9.56
N VAL A 213 9.93 -17.78 8.37
CA VAL A 213 10.58 -18.02 7.08
C VAL A 213 10.62 -16.71 6.31
N THR A 214 11.71 -16.47 5.58
CA THR A 214 11.84 -15.28 4.73
C THR A 214 11.77 -15.68 3.28
N GLU A 215 10.85 -15.05 2.53
CA GLU A 215 10.83 -15.12 1.07
C GLU A 215 11.25 -13.77 0.51
N ALA A 216 12.02 -13.78 -0.59
CA ALA A 216 12.23 -12.55 -1.35
C ALA A 216 10.90 -12.17 -2.00
N GLU A 217 10.49 -10.92 -1.85
CA GLU A 217 9.39 -10.35 -2.61
C GLU A 217 9.85 -10.28 -4.07
N ASP A 218 9.59 -11.35 -4.81
CA ASP A 218 9.70 -11.34 -6.25
C ASP A 218 8.72 -10.26 -6.72
N TRP A 219 9.24 -9.07 -7.03
CA TRP A 219 8.51 -8.07 -7.80
C TRP A 219 7.83 -8.84 -8.92
N VAL A 220 6.50 -8.78 -8.95
CA VAL A 220 5.71 -9.51 -9.94
C VAL A 220 6.09 -8.93 -11.31
N ASP A 221 7.08 -9.57 -11.93
CA ASP A 221 7.36 -9.43 -13.33
C ASP A 221 6.06 -9.85 -14.04
N PRO A 222 5.42 -8.97 -14.83
CA PRO A 222 4.17 -9.31 -15.52
C PRO A 222 4.35 -10.47 -16.51
N GLU A 223 5.59 -10.90 -16.77
CA GLU A 223 5.86 -12.11 -17.54
C GLU A 223 5.67 -13.38 -16.70
N PRO A 224 4.78 -14.31 -17.11
CA PRO A 224 4.59 -15.56 -16.41
C PRO A 224 5.91 -16.35 -16.40
N LYS A 225 6.50 -16.52 -15.21
CA LYS A 225 7.64 -17.42 -15.00
C LYS A 225 7.21 -18.84 -15.39
N THR A 226 7.65 -19.29 -16.56
CA THR A 226 7.30 -20.60 -17.14
C THR A 226 8.01 -21.78 -16.48
N GLN A 227 8.77 -21.56 -15.41
CA GLN A 227 9.47 -22.62 -14.71
C GLN A 227 9.34 -22.45 -13.20
N PRO A 228 8.74 -23.42 -12.48
CA PRO A 228 8.84 -23.44 -11.02
C PRO A 228 10.31 -23.62 -10.62
N ALA A 229 10.72 -22.93 -9.54
CA ALA A 229 12.07 -23.02 -9.01
C ALA A 229 12.43 -24.47 -8.63
N PRO A 230 13.70 -24.89 -8.84
CA PRO A 230 14.14 -26.23 -8.46
C PRO A 230 14.06 -26.41 -6.95
N ARG A 231 13.28 -27.41 -6.53
CA ARG A 231 13.24 -27.88 -5.14
C ARG A 231 14.53 -28.66 -4.88
N PHE A 232 15.36 -28.18 -3.97
CA PHE A 232 16.45 -28.95 -3.36
C PHE A 232 16.02 -29.39 -1.96
#